data_AF-A0A8X7VES9-F1
#
_entry.id   AF-A0A8X7VES9-F1
#
_cell.length_a   1.000
_cell.length_b   1.000
_cell.length_c   1.000
_cell.angle_alpha   90.00
_cell.angle_beta   90.00
_cell.angle_gamma   90.00
#
_symmetry.space_group_name_H-M   'P 1'
#
loop_
_entity.id
_entity.type
_entity.pdbx_description
1 polymer ?
#
loop_
_entity_poly.entity_id
_entity_poly.type
_entity_poly.pdbx_seq_one_letter_code
_entity_poly.pdbx_strand_id
1 'polypeptide(L)'
;MNKCFISNLHHIIFSTNYIYGYLPTCTHFLIFLKILAIFQKAFAHPPEELNSPASHSTGKLPGEALSDFLSLHKDTAFSMTFGDSAVLAYSRPVNSLRQRLFCGIDGIYCTFLGSLTNLCALNRQYGLTGKNTSEAMFVIEAYRTLRDRGPYPADQVLRGLEGSFAFVVYDTQTSSVFSALSSDGGESLYWGISGDGSVVMSDDVKIIKQGCAKSFAPFPTGCMFHSETGLKSFEHPRNEMKAMPRIDSEGVICGANFKVDACAKVNGIPRRGSEANWALANSR
;
A
#
# COMPACT_ATOMS: atom_id res chain seq x y z
N MET A 1 8.32 -33.85 -25.37
CA MET A 1 7.18 -34.29 -24.53
C MET A 1 7.55 -34.04 -23.08
N ASN A 2 6.84 -33.11 -22.46
CA ASN A 2 7.11 -32.53 -21.15
C ASN A 2 6.86 -33.51 -20.00
N LYS A 3 7.76 -33.53 -19.02
CA LYS A 3 7.42 -33.72 -17.60
C LYS A 3 8.34 -32.82 -16.80
N CYS A 4 7.81 -31.70 -16.29
CA CYS A 4 8.47 -30.93 -15.24
C CYS A 4 7.61 -31.06 -13.98
N PHE A 5 8.26 -31.54 -12.92
CA PHE A 5 7.73 -31.69 -11.57
C PHE A 5 7.42 -30.33 -10.97
N ILE A 6 6.22 -30.15 -10.42
CA ILE A 6 5.97 -29.21 -9.32
C ILE A 6 5.17 -29.98 -8.27
N SER A 7 5.84 -30.34 -7.19
CA SER A 7 5.26 -30.86 -5.96
C SER A 7 5.48 -29.84 -4.85
N ASN A 8 4.44 -29.65 -4.02
CA ASN A 8 4.41 -28.98 -2.71
C ASN A 8 3.98 -27.50 -2.69
N LEU A 9 2.68 -27.26 -2.86
CA LEU A 9 1.96 -26.25 -2.08
C LEU A 9 1.05 -27.00 -1.09
N HIS A 10 1.39 -26.98 0.20
CA HIS A 10 0.49 -27.43 1.27
C HIS A 10 0.03 -26.20 2.07
N HIS A 11 -1.29 -26.11 2.24
CA HIS A 11 -2.08 -25.17 3.06
C HIS A 11 -2.25 -23.73 2.55
N ILE A 12 -3.05 -23.58 1.48
CA ILE A 12 -3.94 -22.42 1.31
C ILE A 12 -5.36 -22.93 1.56
N ILE A 13 -6.00 -22.48 2.64
CA ILE A 13 -7.39 -22.83 2.95
C ILE A 13 -8.28 -21.95 2.08
N PHE A 14 -8.80 -22.51 0.98
CA PHE A 14 -9.91 -21.93 0.24
C PHE A 14 -11.21 -22.41 0.87
N SER A 15 -11.93 -21.53 1.56
CA SER A 15 -13.30 -21.77 1.99
C SER A 15 -14.28 -21.34 0.90
N THR A 16 -14.52 -22.21 -0.08
CA THR A 16 -15.69 -22.11 -0.98
C THR A 16 -16.27 -23.50 -1.28
N ASN A 17 -17.55 -23.66 -0.95
CA ASN A 17 -18.36 -24.84 -1.25
C ASN A 17 -18.66 -24.93 -2.76
N TYR A 18 -18.41 -26.11 -3.37
CA TYR A 18 -18.96 -26.69 -4.62
C TYR A 18 -18.82 -25.85 -5.93
N ILE A 19 -18.34 -26.35 -7.08
CA ILE A 19 -18.76 -27.52 -7.88
C ILE A 19 -17.60 -27.96 -8.83
N TYR A 20 -17.47 -29.28 -9.04
CA TYR A 20 -16.62 -29.95 -10.03
C TYR A 20 -16.98 -29.60 -11.50
N GLY A 21 -15.98 -29.33 -12.36
CA GLY A 21 -16.21 -29.28 -13.82
C GLY A 21 -14.96 -28.90 -14.64
N TYR A 22 -14.64 -29.74 -15.62
CA TYR A 22 -13.53 -29.70 -16.58
C TYR A 22 -13.24 -28.35 -17.30
N LEU A 23 -11.94 -28.10 -17.58
CA LEU A 23 -11.37 -27.06 -18.47
C LEU A 23 -11.92 -27.13 -19.92
N PRO A 24 -12.07 -26.00 -20.66
CA PRO A 24 -10.93 -25.41 -21.38
C PRO A 24 -10.92 -23.86 -21.51
N THR A 25 -9.74 -23.32 -21.84
CA THR A 25 -9.44 -22.00 -22.44
C THR A 25 -10.59 -20.99 -22.57
N CYS A 26 -10.59 -19.95 -21.74
CA CYS A 26 -11.31 -18.71 -22.05
C CYS A 26 -10.63 -17.51 -21.39
N THR A 27 -9.86 -16.79 -22.21
CA THR A 27 -9.61 -15.35 -22.08
C THR A 27 -10.94 -14.63 -21.84
N HIS A 28 -11.20 -14.19 -20.61
CA HIS A 28 -12.15 -13.12 -20.31
C HIS A 28 -11.59 -12.29 -19.15
N PHE A 29 -10.83 -11.27 -19.54
CA PHE A 29 -10.54 -10.10 -18.72
C PHE A 29 -11.84 -9.33 -18.51
N LEU A 30 -12.38 -9.31 -17.28
CA LEU A 30 -13.28 -8.24 -16.83
C LEU A 30 -12.96 -7.92 -15.38
N ILE A 31 -12.21 -6.83 -15.27
CA ILE A 31 -11.50 -6.27 -14.13
C ILE A 31 -12.42 -5.29 -13.42
N PHE A 32 -12.79 -5.51 -12.15
CA PHE A 32 -13.20 -4.47 -11.20
C PHE A 32 -13.01 -4.98 -9.76
N LEU A 33 -12.41 -4.17 -8.87
CA LEU A 33 -12.08 -4.55 -7.48
C LEU A 33 -12.51 -3.52 -6.42
N LYS A 34 -12.74 -3.90 -5.15
CA LYS A 34 -12.43 -3.10 -3.94
C LYS A 34 -11.38 -3.85 -3.15
N ILE A 35 -10.50 -3.12 -2.47
CA ILE A 35 -9.31 -3.70 -1.86
C ILE A 35 -9.28 -3.39 -0.38
N LEU A 36 -8.88 -4.36 0.42
CA LEU A 36 -8.60 -4.22 1.84
C LEU A 36 -7.29 -4.96 2.12
N ALA A 37 -6.29 -4.26 2.60
CA ALA A 37 -5.03 -4.85 3.04
C ALA A 37 -4.86 -4.55 4.53
N ILE A 38 -4.62 -5.58 5.33
CA ILE A 38 -4.37 -5.45 6.76
C ILE A 38 -3.00 -6.05 7.03
N PHE A 39 -2.14 -5.30 7.70
CA PHE A 39 -0.79 -5.70 8.06
C PHE A 39 -0.61 -5.57 9.56
N GLN A 40 -0.26 -6.67 10.23
CA GLN A 40 -0.09 -6.63 11.68
C GLN A 40 1.01 -5.64 12.09
N LYS A 41 0.84 -5.07 13.30
CA LYS A 41 1.74 -4.05 13.87
C LYS A 41 3.22 -4.43 13.82
N ALA A 42 3.54 -5.72 13.95
CA ALA A 42 4.92 -6.22 13.92
C ALA A 42 5.59 -6.09 12.53
N PHE A 43 4.80 -5.94 11.45
CA PHE A 43 5.29 -6.00 10.06
C PHE A 43 5.13 -4.67 9.32
N ALA A 44 4.32 -3.74 9.83
CA ALA A 44 4.16 -2.41 9.26
C ALA A 44 4.12 -1.34 10.36
N HIS A 45 5.01 -0.36 10.24
CA HIS A 45 5.16 0.74 11.19
C HIS A 45 4.63 2.03 10.56
N PRO A 46 3.32 2.34 10.69
CA PRO A 46 2.79 3.61 10.23
C PRO A 46 3.31 4.74 11.13
N PRO A 47 3.37 6.00 10.65
CA PRO A 47 3.70 7.14 11.51
C PRO A 47 2.71 7.24 12.68
N GLU A 48 3.23 7.48 13.89
CA GLU A 48 2.43 7.49 15.13
C GLU A 48 1.34 8.57 15.10
N GLU A 49 1.54 9.65 14.34
CA GLU A 49 0.61 10.77 14.19
C GLU A 49 -0.67 10.38 13.45
N LEU A 50 -0.69 9.22 12.78
CA LEU A 50 -1.91 8.66 12.20
C LEU A 50 -2.87 8.18 13.29
N ASN A 51 -2.37 7.88 14.50
CA ASN A 51 -3.19 7.45 15.61
C ASN A 51 -3.91 8.63 16.27
N SER A 52 -5.23 8.55 16.42
CA SER A 52 -6.02 9.55 17.14
C SER A 52 -5.97 9.29 18.66
N PRO A 53 -5.50 10.25 19.47
CA PRO A 53 -5.55 10.13 20.93
C PRO A 53 -6.98 10.25 21.50
N ALA A 54 -7.95 10.69 20.69
CA ALA A 54 -9.32 11.00 21.10
C ALA A 54 -10.33 9.91 20.72
N SER A 55 -9.83 8.71 20.42
CA SER A 55 -10.64 7.53 20.14
C SER A 55 -11.36 7.04 21.41
N HIS A 56 -12.57 7.54 21.67
CA HIS A 56 -13.48 6.94 22.67
C HIS A 56 -13.95 5.53 22.27
N SER A 57 -13.89 5.20 20.98
CA SER A 57 -14.14 3.87 20.42
C SER A 57 -12.85 3.33 19.81
N THR A 58 -12.22 2.35 20.47
CA THR A 58 -11.07 1.63 19.89
C THR A 58 -11.45 1.12 18.50
N GLY A 59 -10.56 1.27 17.52
CA GLY A 59 -10.74 0.67 16.20
C GLY A 59 -11.05 -0.84 16.31
N LYS A 60 -11.64 -1.41 15.28
CA LYS A 60 -11.96 -2.84 15.26
C LYS A 60 -10.69 -3.67 15.20
N LEU A 61 -10.77 -4.92 15.65
CA LEU A 61 -9.71 -5.89 15.41
C LEU A 61 -9.65 -6.26 13.91
N PRO A 62 -8.48 -6.64 13.37
CA PRO A 62 -8.33 -7.07 11.98
C PRO A 62 -9.36 -8.09 11.51
N GLY A 63 -9.67 -9.09 12.35
CA GLY A 63 -10.64 -10.13 12.01
C GLY A 63 -12.07 -9.60 11.86
N GLU A 64 -12.46 -8.62 12.69
CA GLU A 64 -13.77 -7.96 12.58
C GLU A 64 -13.85 -7.09 11.34
N ALA A 65 -12.80 -6.30 11.05
CA ALA A 65 -12.72 -5.48 9.85
C ALA A 65 -12.80 -6.32 8.56
N LEU A 66 -12.15 -7.49 8.55
CA LEU A 66 -12.26 -8.46 7.45
C LEU A 66 -13.69 -9.02 7.35
N SER A 67 -14.28 -9.44 8.46
CA SER A 67 -15.64 -10.00 8.49
C SER A 67 -16.67 -8.99 7.95
N ASP A 68 -16.56 -7.72 8.34
CA ASP A 68 -17.41 -6.65 7.83
C ASP A 68 -17.25 -6.46 6.32
N PHE A 69 -16.01 -6.47 5.82
CA PHE A 69 -15.73 -6.37 4.39
C PHE A 69 -16.36 -7.51 3.60
N LEU A 70 -16.19 -8.74 4.07
CA LEU A 70 -16.79 -9.93 3.44
C LEU A 70 -18.33 -9.88 3.52
N SER A 71 -18.87 -9.41 4.64
CA SER A 71 -20.32 -9.27 4.86
C SER A 71 -20.95 -8.19 3.98
N LEU A 72 -20.20 -7.14 3.66
CA LEU A 72 -20.63 -6.07 2.75
C LEU A 72 -20.62 -6.54 1.28
N HIS A 73 -19.88 -7.61 0.98
CA HIS A 73 -19.59 -8.06 -0.38
C HIS A 73 -19.75 -9.60 -0.53
N LYS A 74 -20.83 -10.15 0.03
CA LYS A 74 -21.04 -11.60 0.22
C LYS A 74 -20.80 -12.48 -1.02
N ASP A 75 -21.21 -12.00 -2.19
CA ASP A 75 -21.19 -12.80 -3.43
C ASP A 75 -19.93 -12.56 -4.27
N THR A 76 -19.14 -11.57 -3.91
CA THR A 76 -18.09 -11.05 -4.76
C THR A 76 -16.75 -10.90 -4.08
N ALA A 77 -16.71 -11.08 -2.75
CA ALA A 77 -15.49 -10.96 -1.98
C ALA A 77 -14.70 -12.26 -1.84
N PHE A 78 -13.39 -12.09 -1.87
CA PHE A 78 -12.39 -13.11 -1.59
C PHE A 78 -11.38 -12.53 -0.61
N SER A 79 -10.78 -13.38 0.21
CA SER A 79 -9.68 -12.98 1.08
C SER A 79 -8.58 -14.02 1.07
N MET A 80 -7.37 -13.56 1.30
CA MET A 80 -6.17 -14.34 1.49
C MET A 80 -5.55 -13.93 2.81
N THR A 81 -5.31 -14.90 3.67
CA THR A 81 -4.65 -14.72 4.96
C THR A 81 -3.25 -15.33 4.88
N PHE A 82 -2.25 -14.60 5.37
CA PHE A 82 -0.85 -15.00 5.36
C PHE A 82 -0.39 -15.26 6.79
N GLY A 83 -0.96 -16.31 7.40
CA GLY A 83 -0.81 -16.57 8.83
C GLY A 83 -1.31 -15.37 9.64
N ASP A 84 -0.54 -14.98 10.65
CA ASP A 84 -0.80 -13.78 11.44
C ASP A 84 -0.28 -12.50 10.76
N SER A 85 0.57 -12.59 9.74
CA SER A 85 1.29 -11.40 9.25
C SER A 85 0.43 -10.41 8.48
N ALA A 86 -0.42 -10.90 7.58
CA ALA A 86 -1.20 -10.03 6.70
C ALA A 86 -2.51 -10.68 6.22
N VAL A 87 -3.46 -9.82 5.88
CA VAL A 87 -4.71 -10.18 5.20
C VAL A 87 -4.87 -9.30 3.97
N LEU A 88 -5.10 -9.91 2.81
CA LEU A 88 -5.50 -9.21 1.60
C LEU A 88 -6.91 -9.66 1.23
N ALA A 89 -7.84 -8.74 1.21
CA ALA A 89 -9.22 -8.97 0.81
C ALA A 89 -9.59 -8.10 -0.39
N TYR A 90 -10.49 -8.67 -1.18
CA TYR A 90 -10.82 -8.24 -2.51
C TYR A 90 -12.32 -8.42 -2.71
N SER A 91 -13.03 -7.49 -3.37
CA SER A 91 -14.39 -7.74 -3.85
C SER A 91 -14.63 -7.30 -5.29
N ARG A 92 -15.42 -8.07 -6.05
CA ARG A 92 -15.86 -7.74 -7.42
C ARG A 92 -17.09 -6.82 -7.40
N PRO A 93 -17.02 -5.55 -7.84
CA PRO A 93 -18.20 -4.76 -8.16
C PRO A 93 -18.72 -5.10 -9.57
N VAL A 94 -20.03 -4.93 -9.77
CA VAL A 94 -20.70 -5.27 -11.04
C VAL A 94 -20.51 -4.19 -12.12
N ASN A 95 -20.23 -2.92 -11.78
CA ASN A 95 -20.21 -1.78 -12.71
C ASN A 95 -19.18 -0.69 -12.33
N SER A 96 -17.87 -0.94 -12.40
CA SER A 96 -16.86 0.12 -12.20
C SER A 96 -16.28 0.55 -13.56
N LEU A 97 -15.70 1.76 -13.64
CA LEU A 97 -14.94 2.23 -14.81
C LEU A 97 -13.42 2.22 -14.57
N ARG A 98 -13.00 1.87 -13.35
CA ARG A 98 -11.59 1.93 -12.92
C ARG A 98 -10.93 0.57 -12.93
N GLN A 99 -9.76 0.48 -13.57
CA GLN A 99 -8.95 -0.72 -13.68
C GLN A 99 -8.32 -1.07 -12.35
N ARG A 100 -8.39 -2.35 -11.97
CA ARG A 100 -7.91 -2.84 -10.70
C ARG A 100 -7.44 -4.28 -10.83
N LEU A 101 -6.20 -4.56 -10.45
CA LEU A 101 -5.53 -5.83 -10.72
C LEU A 101 -5.02 -6.43 -9.42
N PHE A 102 -5.12 -7.75 -9.32
CA PHE A 102 -4.46 -8.52 -8.28
C PHE A 102 -3.54 -9.54 -8.94
N CYS A 103 -2.29 -9.61 -8.48
CA CYS A 103 -1.29 -10.53 -9.02
C CYS A 103 -0.41 -11.06 -7.89
N GLY A 104 -0.01 -12.33 -7.96
CA GLY A 104 0.94 -12.94 -7.05
C GLY A 104 2.02 -13.70 -7.83
N ILE A 105 3.29 -13.40 -7.59
CA ILE A 105 4.45 -14.06 -8.22
C ILE A 105 5.53 -14.26 -7.16
N ASP A 106 6.04 -15.49 -7.03
CA ASP A 106 7.15 -15.84 -6.13
C ASP A 106 6.95 -15.36 -4.68
N GLY A 107 5.74 -15.47 -4.13
CA GLY A 107 5.41 -15.03 -2.77
C GLY A 107 5.22 -13.51 -2.62
N ILE A 108 5.26 -12.76 -3.71
CA ILE A 108 5.01 -11.31 -3.71
C ILE A 108 3.63 -11.06 -4.32
N TYR A 109 2.78 -10.41 -3.56
CA TYR A 109 1.39 -10.13 -3.92
C TYR A 109 1.20 -8.64 -4.13
N CYS A 110 0.69 -8.24 -5.29
CA CYS A 110 0.42 -6.87 -5.64
C CYS A 110 -1.06 -6.67 -5.92
N THR A 111 -1.62 -5.65 -5.29
CA THR A 111 -2.92 -5.09 -5.65
C THR A 111 -2.68 -3.73 -6.28
N PHE A 112 -3.10 -3.55 -7.53
CA PHE A 112 -2.91 -2.35 -8.33
C PHE A 112 -4.26 -1.72 -8.67
N LEU A 113 -4.34 -0.40 -8.62
CA LEU A 113 -5.50 0.42 -8.94
C LEU A 113 -5.07 1.43 -10.00
N GLY A 114 -5.94 1.70 -10.98
CA GLY A 114 -5.69 2.62 -12.09
C GLY A 114 -4.97 1.96 -13.27
N SER A 115 -4.23 2.76 -14.05
CA SER A 115 -3.52 2.31 -15.25
C SER A 115 -2.26 3.13 -15.49
N LEU A 116 -1.29 2.53 -16.19
CA LEU A 116 -0.05 3.19 -16.59
C LEU A 116 -0.07 3.49 -18.09
N THR A 117 0.07 4.76 -18.45
CA THR A 117 0.08 5.22 -19.86
C THR A 117 1.37 4.86 -20.58
N ASN A 118 2.48 4.70 -19.86
CA ASN A 118 3.80 4.40 -20.41
C ASN A 118 4.29 2.96 -20.15
N LEU A 119 3.39 2.02 -19.78
CA LEU A 119 3.74 0.63 -19.46
C LEU A 119 4.59 -0.05 -20.54
N CYS A 120 4.24 0.12 -21.81
CA CYS A 120 5.00 -0.45 -22.93
C CYS A 120 6.44 0.06 -23.00
N ALA A 121 6.66 1.35 -22.71
CA ALA A 121 8.00 1.94 -22.68
C ALA A 121 8.79 1.42 -21.48
N LEU A 122 8.17 1.36 -20.30
CA LEU A 122 8.76 0.79 -19.09
C LEU A 122 9.20 -0.66 -19.30
N ASN A 123 8.35 -1.50 -19.89
CA ASN A 123 8.69 -2.89 -20.17
C ASN A 123 9.91 -3.02 -21.08
N ARG A 124 10.05 -2.14 -22.09
CA ARG A 124 11.24 -2.11 -22.95
C ARG A 124 12.48 -1.67 -22.19
N GLN A 125 12.37 -0.61 -21.40
CA GLN A 125 13.48 -0.05 -20.61
C GLN A 125 14.04 -1.06 -19.61
N TYR A 126 13.16 -1.83 -18.95
CA TYR A 126 13.54 -2.81 -17.94
C TYR A 126 13.72 -4.24 -18.50
N GLY A 127 13.61 -4.44 -19.82
CA GLY A 127 13.83 -5.74 -20.47
C GLY A 127 12.76 -6.80 -20.16
N LEU A 128 11.52 -6.37 -19.88
CA LEU A 128 10.37 -7.22 -19.54
C LEU A 128 9.51 -7.63 -20.77
N THR A 129 10.00 -7.41 -21.98
CA THR A 129 9.26 -7.47 -23.26
C THR A 129 8.82 -8.87 -23.73
N GLY A 130 9.10 -9.93 -22.96
CA GLY A 130 8.74 -11.32 -23.29
C GLY A 130 7.58 -11.93 -22.47
N LYS A 131 7.04 -11.20 -21.48
CA LYS A 131 5.91 -11.66 -20.66
C LYS A 131 4.68 -10.79 -20.99
N ASN A 132 3.48 -11.36 -20.95
CA ASN A 132 2.24 -10.56 -20.95
C ASN A 132 2.14 -9.79 -19.63
N THR A 133 2.87 -8.68 -19.53
CA THR A 133 3.00 -7.88 -18.31
C THR A 133 1.80 -6.96 -18.16
N SER A 134 1.00 -7.20 -17.12
CA SER A 134 0.09 -6.18 -16.60
C SER A 134 0.84 -5.20 -15.69
N GLU A 135 0.20 -4.09 -15.32
CA GLU A 135 0.73 -3.10 -14.39
C GLU A 135 1.10 -3.73 -13.04
N ALA A 136 0.27 -4.65 -12.54
CA ALA A 136 0.56 -5.38 -11.30
C ALA A 136 1.79 -6.27 -11.44
N MET A 137 1.98 -6.95 -12.57
CA MET A 137 3.19 -7.75 -12.81
C MET A 137 4.44 -6.87 -12.91
N PHE A 138 4.33 -5.73 -13.60
CA PHE A 138 5.40 -4.75 -13.69
C PHE A 138 5.83 -4.29 -12.30
N VAL A 139 4.88 -3.92 -11.44
CA VAL A 139 5.16 -3.48 -10.07
C VAL A 139 5.84 -4.58 -9.25
N ILE A 140 5.43 -5.85 -9.37
CA ILE A 140 6.10 -6.96 -8.69
C ILE A 140 7.57 -7.09 -9.15
N GLU A 141 7.83 -7.07 -10.46
CA GLU A 141 9.20 -7.19 -10.99
C GLU A 141 10.07 -5.98 -10.61
N ALA A 142 9.49 -4.77 -10.61
CA ALA A 142 10.16 -3.56 -10.15
C ALA A 142 10.51 -3.65 -8.66
N TYR A 143 9.57 -4.06 -7.80
CA TYR A 143 9.79 -4.25 -6.37
C TYR A 143 10.89 -5.30 -6.09
N ARG A 144 10.86 -6.45 -6.79
CA ARG A 144 11.93 -7.46 -6.69
C ARG A 144 13.29 -6.89 -7.02
N THR A 145 13.37 -6.09 -8.08
CA THR A 145 14.64 -5.48 -8.49
C THR A 145 15.15 -4.50 -7.43
N LEU A 146 14.25 -3.71 -6.83
CA LEU A 146 14.57 -2.79 -5.73
C LEU A 146 15.07 -3.54 -4.49
N ARG A 147 14.43 -4.65 -4.13
CA ARG A 147 14.77 -5.50 -2.98
C ARG A 147 16.10 -6.25 -3.18
N ASP A 148 16.25 -6.94 -4.32
CA ASP A 148 17.33 -7.92 -4.53
C ASP A 148 18.61 -7.31 -5.07
N ARG A 149 18.50 -6.25 -5.89
CA ARG A 149 19.64 -5.71 -6.65
C ARG A 149 19.89 -4.24 -6.36
N GLY A 150 18.86 -3.49 -5.99
CA GLY A 150 18.93 -2.07 -5.63
C GLY A 150 19.72 -1.15 -6.58
N PRO A 151 19.68 -1.31 -7.93
CA PRO A 151 20.48 -0.46 -8.82
C PRO A 151 19.97 0.99 -8.85
N TYR A 152 18.68 1.19 -8.53
CA TYR A 152 18.00 2.48 -8.54
C TYR A 152 17.23 2.68 -7.23
N PRO A 153 17.13 3.91 -6.71
CA PRO A 153 16.28 4.19 -5.56
C PRO A 153 14.80 4.11 -5.96
N ALA A 154 13.94 3.70 -5.02
CA ALA A 154 12.52 3.47 -5.29
C ALA A 154 11.79 4.73 -5.79
N ASP A 155 12.18 5.92 -5.32
CA ASP A 155 11.60 7.18 -5.79
C ASP A 155 11.85 7.45 -7.27
N GLN A 156 13.01 7.03 -7.80
CA GLN A 156 13.32 7.19 -9.22
C GLN A 156 12.44 6.27 -10.08
N VAL A 157 12.23 5.03 -9.65
CA VAL A 157 11.36 4.08 -10.35
C VAL A 157 9.92 4.58 -10.35
N LEU A 158 9.41 5.02 -9.19
CA LEU A 158 8.04 5.52 -9.03
C LEU A 158 7.78 6.80 -9.82
N ARG A 159 8.75 7.71 -9.89
CA ARG A 159 8.65 8.93 -10.71
C ARG A 159 8.60 8.63 -12.21
N GLY A 160 9.15 7.50 -12.64
CA GLY A 160 9.07 7.05 -14.03
C GLY A 160 7.70 6.48 -14.42
N LEU A 161 6.80 6.25 -13.46
CA LEU A 161 5.45 5.74 -13.74
C LEU A 161 4.55 6.91 -14.19
N GLU A 162 4.00 6.81 -15.40
CA GLU A 162 3.04 7.78 -15.91
C GLU A 162 1.65 7.17 -15.91
N GLY A 163 0.67 7.91 -15.39
CA GLY A 163 -0.72 7.49 -15.27
C GLY A 163 -1.29 7.71 -13.87
N SER A 164 -2.59 7.43 -13.73
CA SER A 164 -3.27 7.44 -12.44
C SER A 164 -3.12 6.06 -11.82
N PHE A 165 -2.46 5.96 -10.67
CA PHE A 165 -2.25 4.66 -10.04
C PHE A 165 -2.21 4.72 -8.52
N ALA A 166 -2.59 3.60 -7.90
CA ALA A 166 -2.25 3.29 -6.53
C ALA A 166 -1.96 1.79 -6.41
N PHE A 167 -1.03 1.40 -5.56
CA PHE A 167 -0.79 -0.03 -5.33
C PHE A 167 -0.39 -0.33 -3.90
N VAL A 168 -0.57 -1.60 -3.54
CA VAL A 168 -0.09 -2.20 -2.30
C VAL A 168 0.56 -3.54 -2.65
N VAL A 169 1.82 -3.69 -2.28
CA VAL A 169 2.63 -4.89 -2.43
C VAL A 169 2.89 -5.48 -1.04
N TYR A 170 2.72 -6.79 -0.93
CA TYR A 170 3.11 -7.57 0.23
C TYR A 170 4.07 -8.69 -0.19
N ASP A 171 5.24 -8.72 0.43
CA ASP A 171 6.24 -9.77 0.22
C ASP A 171 6.24 -10.73 1.41
N THR A 172 5.85 -11.99 1.18
CA THR A 172 5.82 -13.00 2.24
C THR A 172 7.21 -13.44 2.68
N GLN A 173 8.25 -13.24 1.86
CA GLN A 173 9.61 -13.69 2.17
C GLN A 173 10.27 -12.80 3.21
N THR A 174 10.09 -11.48 3.10
CA THR A 174 10.63 -10.48 4.03
C THR A 174 9.59 -9.95 5.00
N SER A 175 8.32 -10.34 4.84
CA SER A 175 7.16 -9.74 5.53
C SER A 175 7.11 -8.21 5.36
N SER A 176 7.52 -7.71 4.19
CA SER A 176 7.58 -6.27 3.90
C SER A 176 6.36 -5.79 3.15
N VAL A 177 5.99 -4.53 3.40
CA VAL A 177 4.88 -3.85 2.73
C VAL A 177 5.44 -2.70 1.92
N PHE A 178 5.01 -2.58 0.67
CA PHE A 178 5.36 -1.45 -0.20
C PHE A 178 4.12 -0.90 -0.92
N SER A 179 3.80 0.36 -0.67
CA SER A 179 2.61 1.02 -1.23
C SER A 179 2.96 2.35 -1.86
N ALA A 180 2.24 2.76 -2.89
CA ALA A 180 2.40 4.08 -3.49
C ALA A 180 1.09 4.61 -4.07
N LEU A 181 0.99 5.94 -4.19
CA LEU A 181 -0.12 6.67 -4.81
C LEU A 181 0.44 7.74 -5.76
N SER A 182 -0.08 7.78 -6.98
CA SER A 182 0.26 8.79 -8.00
C SER A 182 0.00 10.21 -7.50
N SER A 183 0.69 11.19 -8.07
CA SER A 183 0.55 12.60 -7.67
C SER A 183 -0.63 13.33 -8.32
N ASP A 184 -1.21 12.74 -9.37
CA ASP A 184 -2.32 13.31 -10.14
C ASP A 184 -3.67 13.27 -9.41
N GLY A 185 -3.78 12.49 -8.31
CA GLY A 185 -5.02 12.30 -7.57
C GLY A 185 -6.12 11.55 -8.35
N GLY A 186 -5.75 10.88 -9.46
CA GLY A 186 -6.70 10.14 -10.29
C GLY A 186 -7.25 8.92 -9.55
N GLU A 187 -6.41 8.25 -8.76
CA GLU A 187 -6.79 7.19 -7.83
C GLU A 187 -6.85 7.66 -6.37
N SER A 188 -7.52 6.89 -5.52
CA SER A 188 -7.63 7.19 -4.10
C SER A 188 -7.29 5.96 -3.29
N LEU A 189 -6.39 6.15 -2.33
CA LEU A 189 -6.01 5.14 -1.35
C LEU A 189 -6.13 5.79 0.04
N TYR A 190 -6.69 5.06 0.98
CA TYR A 190 -6.83 5.45 2.37
C TYR A 190 -6.06 4.46 3.23
N TRP A 191 -5.59 4.94 4.37
CA TRP A 191 -4.85 4.15 5.33
C TRP A 191 -5.24 4.53 6.76
N GLY A 192 -5.13 3.60 7.68
CA GLY A 192 -5.46 3.81 9.08
C GLY A 192 -4.84 2.76 9.99
N ILE A 193 -5.03 2.97 11.28
CA ILE A 193 -4.57 2.09 12.35
C ILE A 193 -5.80 1.47 13.01
N SER A 194 -5.85 0.14 13.01
CA SER A 194 -6.91 -0.63 13.67
C SER A 194 -6.66 -0.75 15.19
N GLY A 195 -7.60 -1.36 15.92
CA GLY A 195 -7.58 -1.36 17.40
C GLY A 195 -6.37 -2.03 18.04
N ASP A 196 -5.73 -2.97 17.34
CA ASP A 196 -4.52 -3.66 17.80
C ASP A 196 -3.22 -3.01 17.30
N GLY A 197 -3.31 -1.90 16.56
CA GLY A 197 -2.19 -1.22 15.95
C GLY A 197 -1.83 -1.70 14.55
N SER A 198 -2.59 -2.63 13.96
CA SER A 198 -2.37 -3.09 12.58
C SER A 198 -2.70 -1.99 11.58
N VAL A 199 -1.90 -1.89 10.50
CA VAL A 199 -2.12 -0.96 9.39
C VAL A 199 -3.20 -1.52 8.49
N VAL A 200 -4.20 -0.70 8.19
CA VAL A 200 -5.27 -1.02 7.24
C VAL A 200 -5.17 -0.08 6.06
N MET A 201 -5.16 -0.60 4.82
CA MET A 201 -5.20 0.17 3.58
C MET A 201 -6.39 -0.27 2.72
N SER A 202 -7.11 0.70 2.16
CA SER A 202 -8.26 0.43 1.28
C SER A 202 -8.52 1.63 0.39
N ASP A 203 -9.11 1.39 -0.78
CA ASP A 203 -9.61 2.45 -1.66
C ASP A 203 -10.99 2.99 -1.25
N ASP A 204 -11.67 2.33 -0.29
CA ASP A 204 -12.98 2.74 0.20
C ASP A 204 -12.89 3.35 1.60
N VAL A 205 -13.16 4.65 1.67
CA VAL A 205 -13.18 5.40 2.94
C VAL A 205 -14.16 4.84 3.97
N LYS A 206 -15.27 4.22 3.53
CA LYS A 206 -16.27 3.66 4.45
C LYS A 206 -15.69 2.47 5.22
N ILE A 207 -14.95 1.61 4.53
CA ILE A 207 -14.29 0.43 5.13
C ILE A 207 -13.23 0.90 6.13
N ILE A 208 -12.44 1.91 5.76
CA ILE A 208 -11.43 2.48 6.66
C ILE A 208 -12.06 3.13 7.90
N LYS A 209 -13.12 3.92 7.74
CA LYS A 209 -13.83 4.53 8.88
C LYS A 209 -14.41 3.48 9.83
N GLN A 210 -14.96 2.40 9.29
CA GLN A 210 -15.52 1.31 10.08
C GLN A 210 -14.43 0.52 10.82
N GLY A 211 -13.29 0.25 10.18
CA GLY A 211 -12.20 -0.52 10.79
C GLY A 211 -11.31 0.29 11.74
N CYS A 212 -11.00 1.54 11.39
CA CYS A 212 -9.99 2.36 12.08
C CYS A 212 -10.60 3.51 12.92
N ALA A 213 -11.93 3.61 12.97
CA ALA A 213 -12.64 4.69 13.68
C ALA A 213 -12.13 6.09 13.30
N LYS A 214 -11.51 6.82 14.24
CA LYS A 214 -10.92 8.16 14.02
C LYS A 214 -9.43 8.11 13.64
N SER A 215 -8.77 6.96 13.67
CA SER A 215 -7.33 6.78 13.39
C SER A 215 -7.07 6.46 11.91
N PHE A 216 -7.42 7.36 11.00
CA PHE A 216 -7.21 7.16 9.57
C PHE A 216 -6.98 8.47 8.82
N ALA A 217 -6.40 8.37 7.63
CA ALA A 217 -6.23 9.48 6.71
C ALA A 217 -6.33 9.02 5.25
N PRO A 218 -6.46 9.94 4.28
CA PRO A 218 -6.06 9.68 2.92
C PRO A 218 -4.56 9.35 2.88
N PHE A 219 -4.17 8.38 2.07
CA PHE A 219 -2.78 8.17 1.74
C PHE A 219 -2.30 9.37 0.90
N PRO A 220 -1.14 9.98 1.20
CA PRO A 220 -0.71 11.20 0.52
C PRO A 220 -0.34 10.93 -0.95
N THR A 221 -0.78 11.81 -1.84
CA THR A 221 -0.44 11.75 -3.27
C THR A 221 1.06 11.99 -3.48
N GLY A 222 1.63 11.40 -4.52
CA GLY A 222 3.06 11.58 -4.82
C GLY A 222 4.00 10.94 -3.80
N CYS A 223 3.49 9.98 -3.02
CA CYS A 223 4.20 9.35 -1.92
C CYS A 223 4.22 7.82 -2.01
N MET A 224 5.18 7.24 -1.31
CA MET A 224 5.34 5.82 -1.11
C MET A 224 5.51 5.50 0.38
N PHE A 225 5.13 4.30 0.77
CA PHE A 225 5.34 3.75 2.09
C PHE A 225 6.05 2.41 1.96
N HIS A 226 7.16 2.23 2.68
CA HIS A 226 7.82 0.94 2.85
C HIS A 226 7.85 0.61 4.34
N SER A 227 7.55 -0.64 4.73
CA SER A 227 7.48 -1.05 6.14
C SER A 227 8.77 -0.76 6.93
N GLU A 228 9.94 -0.78 6.28
CA GLU A 228 11.23 -0.50 6.90
C GLU A 228 11.65 0.97 6.84
N THR A 229 11.29 1.69 5.77
CA THR A 229 11.78 3.06 5.55
C THR A 229 10.75 4.14 5.85
N GLY A 230 9.53 3.74 6.18
CA GLY A 230 8.40 4.62 6.44
C GLY A 230 7.87 5.31 5.18
N LEU A 231 7.10 6.38 5.42
CA LEU A 231 6.45 7.21 4.42
C LEU A 231 7.44 8.24 3.82
N LYS A 232 7.52 8.33 2.50
CA LYS A 232 8.38 9.28 1.77
C LYS A 232 7.67 9.82 0.53
N SER A 233 7.98 11.05 0.14
CA SER A 233 7.57 11.57 -1.18
C SER A 233 8.54 11.10 -2.26
N PHE A 234 8.03 10.50 -3.34
CA PHE A 234 8.87 10.20 -4.51
C PHE A 234 9.01 11.40 -5.45
N GLU A 235 8.14 12.41 -5.32
CA GLU A 235 8.27 13.70 -6.02
C GLU A 235 9.37 14.55 -5.40
N HIS A 236 9.45 14.55 -4.06
CA HIS A 236 10.41 15.32 -3.28
C HIS A 236 11.21 14.40 -2.33
N PRO A 237 12.04 13.48 -2.85
CA PRO A 237 12.73 12.46 -2.04
C PRO A 237 13.76 13.01 -1.05
N ARG A 238 14.14 14.28 -1.20
CA ARG A 238 15.07 14.98 -0.30
C ARG A 238 14.37 15.75 0.82
N ASN A 239 13.04 15.78 0.82
CA ASN A 239 12.25 16.56 1.76
C ASN A 239 11.60 15.64 2.79
N GLU A 240 11.48 16.12 4.02
CA GLU A 240 10.84 15.35 5.09
C GLU A 240 9.32 15.37 4.94
N MET A 241 8.65 14.33 5.41
CA MET A 241 7.19 14.30 5.52
C MET A 241 6.78 14.87 6.87
N LYS A 242 5.83 15.82 6.85
CA LYS A 242 5.28 16.46 8.04
C LYS A 242 3.84 16.01 8.27
N ALA A 243 3.56 15.56 9.48
CA ALA A 243 2.22 15.29 9.94
C ALA A 243 1.46 16.60 10.24
N MET A 244 0.25 16.71 9.70
CA MET A 244 -0.68 17.80 9.89
C MET A 244 -1.91 17.24 10.61
N PRO A 245 -2.11 17.54 11.91
CA PRO A 245 -3.25 17.03 12.65
C PRO A 245 -4.57 17.36 11.96
N ARG A 246 -5.45 16.36 11.85
CA ARG A 246 -6.78 16.52 11.27
C ARG A 246 -7.79 16.68 12.38
N ILE A 247 -8.66 17.69 12.27
CA ILE A 247 -9.76 17.93 13.21
C ILE A 247 -11.07 17.66 12.48
N ASP A 248 -11.95 16.86 13.08
CA ASP A 248 -13.29 16.61 12.54
C ASP A 248 -14.28 17.74 12.88
N SER A 249 -15.53 17.61 12.42
CA SER A 249 -16.59 18.59 12.69
C SER A 249 -16.95 18.73 14.17
N GLU A 250 -16.54 17.78 15.01
CA GLU A 250 -16.78 17.77 16.46
C GLU A 250 -15.62 18.44 17.22
N GLY A 251 -14.60 18.95 16.51
CA GLY A 251 -13.41 19.54 17.12
C GLY A 251 -12.40 18.50 17.62
N VAL A 252 -12.55 17.23 17.22
CA VAL A 252 -11.74 16.12 17.72
C VAL A 252 -10.62 15.76 16.73
N ILE A 253 -9.41 15.55 17.25
CA ILE A 253 -8.27 15.12 16.43
C ILE A 253 -8.53 13.70 15.90
N CYS A 254 -8.53 13.51 14.58
CA CYS A 254 -8.88 12.26 13.89
C CYS A 254 -7.76 11.79 12.96
N GLY A 255 -6.56 11.60 13.51
CA GLY A 255 -5.34 11.24 12.78
C GLY A 255 -4.64 12.46 12.16
N ALA A 256 -3.76 12.21 11.19
CA ALA A 256 -3.00 13.26 10.52
C ALA A 256 -2.97 13.09 8.99
N ASN A 257 -3.01 14.21 8.28
CA ASN A 257 -2.64 14.25 6.87
C ASN A 257 -1.14 14.46 6.77
N PHE A 258 -0.49 13.89 5.76
CA PHE A 258 0.95 14.04 5.58
C PHE A 258 1.24 14.92 4.37
N LYS A 259 2.14 15.89 4.54
CA LYS A 259 2.57 16.80 3.48
C LYS A 259 4.08 16.89 3.46
N VAL A 260 4.64 17.19 2.30
CA VAL A 260 6.07 17.46 2.15
C VAL A 260 6.42 18.76 2.89
N ASP A 261 7.42 18.72 3.76
CA ASP A 261 8.03 19.91 4.34
C ASP A 261 9.03 20.49 3.33
N ALA A 262 8.67 21.62 2.72
CA ALA A 262 9.52 22.29 1.74
C ALA A 262 10.85 22.79 2.33
N CYS A 263 10.89 23.02 3.65
CA CYS A 263 12.00 23.63 4.36
C CYS A 263 12.94 22.60 5.01
N ALA A 264 12.41 21.45 5.42
CA ALA A 264 13.19 20.39 6.06
C ALA A 264 13.71 19.36 5.03
N LYS A 265 15.01 19.05 5.11
CA LYS A 265 15.69 18.10 4.21
C LYS A 265 16.08 16.83 4.95
N VAL A 266 15.82 15.68 4.33
CA VAL A 266 16.30 14.37 4.79
C VAL A 266 17.83 14.42 4.80
N ASN A 267 18.44 14.36 5.99
CA ASN A 267 19.88 14.51 6.24
C ASN A 267 20.45 15.92 5.97
N GLY A 268 19.64 16.98 6.12
CA GLY A 268 20.15 18.34 6.11
C GLY A 268 21.14 18.55 7.26
N ILE A 269 22.37 18.97 6.95
CA ILE A 269 23.29 19.51 7.97
C ILE A 269 22.52 20.62 8.70
N PRO A 270 22.40 20.60 10.04
CA PRO A 270 21.71 21.66 10.76
C PRO A 270 22.42 22.97 10.42
N ARG A 271 21.73 23.84 9.67
CA ARG A 271 22.24 25.19 9.42
C ARG A 271 22.23 25.89 10.77
N ARG A 272 23.39 25.95 11.44
CA ARG A 272 23.59 26.91 12.52
C ARG A 272 23.35 28.28 11.92
N GLY A 273 22.26 28.92 12.33
CA GLY A 273 22.02 30.32 12.02
C GLY A 273 23.20 31.16 12.51
N SER A 274 23.43 32.29 11.86
CA SER A 274 24.41 33.30 12.24
C SER A 274 24.20 33.89 13.65
N GLU A 275 23.14 33.49 14.35
CA GLU A 275 22.84 33.86 15.74
C GLU A 275 23.42 32.90 16.78
N ALA A 276 24.27 31.95 16.38
CA ALA A 276 25.08 31.19 17.33
C ALA A 276 26.05 32.15 18.04
N ASN A 277 25.60 32.67 19.19
CA ASN A 277 26.34 33.60 20.02
C ASN A 277 27.52 32.85 20.66
N TRP A 278 28.72 32.97 20.07
CA TRP A 278 29.95 32.30 20.54
C TRP A 278 30.47 32.85 21.87
N ALA A 279 29.77 33.78 22.51
CA ALA A 279 30.30 34.60 23.60
C ALA A 279 29.97 34.13 25.04
N LEU A 280 29.41 32.93 25.26
CA LEU A 280 29.15 32.43 26.63
C LEU A 280 30.06 31.29 27.11
N ALA A 281 31.08 30.93 26.32
CA ALA A 281 32.13 30.02 26.77
C ALA A 281 33.31 30.79 27.41
N ASN A 282 33.02 31.63 28.41
CA ASN A 282 33.99 31.99 29.47
C ASN A 282 33.32 32.93 30.48
N SER A 283 32.78 32.37 31.55
CA SER A 283 32.84 33.01 32.86
C SER A 283 33.13 31.92 33.88
N ARG A 284 34.36 31.98 34.43
CA ARG A 284 34.73 31.30 35.67
C ARG A 284 33.92 31.87 36.84
#